data_AF-A0A3P3FH78-F1
#
_entry.id   AF-A0A3P3FH78-F1
#
_cell.length_a   1.000
_cell.length_b   1.000
_cell.length_c   1.000
_cell.angle_alpha   90.00
_cell.angle_beta   90.00
_cell.angle_gamma   90.00
#
_symmetry.space_group_name_H-M   'P 1'
#
loop_
_entity.id
_entity.type
_entity.pdbx_description
1 polymer ?
#
loop_
_entity_poly.entity_id
_entity_poly.type
_entity_poly.pdbx_seq_one_letter_code
_entity_poly.pdbx_strand_id
1 'polypeptide(L)'
;MTNCAVPACQRDAAGRHNPFCVDHYFQLPKAYTGLVTRTSIECSRTDDLDTKQHLREQLDSYTRLVAAKLPNSGAASAPQAAPDSARRPQSPPCVAAGAPKQGGFFDV
;
A
#
# COMPACT_ATOMS: atom_id res chain seq x y z
N MET A 1 -12.18 19.22 5.03
CA MET A 1 -11.90 18.43 3.82
C MET A 1 -11.29 17.11 4.26
N THR A 2 -11.71 15.99 3.69
CA THR A 2 -11.12 14.68 3.98
C THR A 2 -10.01 14.41 2.98
N ASN A 3 -8.85 13.94 3.46
CA ASN A 3 -7.74 13.53 2.61
C ASN A 3 -8.14 12.29 1.78
N CYS A 4 -7.47 12.10 0.64
CA CYS A 4 -7.61 10.90 -0.16
C CYS A 4 -7.36 9.63 0.67
N ALA A 5 -8.22 8.63 0.55
CA ALA A 5 -8.13 7.37 1.30
C ALA A 5 -7.01 6.41 0.81
N VAL A 6 -6.19 6.84 -0.14
CA VAL A 6 -5.06 6.05 -0.64
C VAL A 6 -3.87 6.28 0.29
N PRO A 7 -3.25 5.22 0.82
CA PRO A 7 -2.08 5.36 1.68
C PRO A 7 -0.97 6.12 0.94
N ALA A 8 -0.28 7.01 1.65
CA ALA A 8 0.72 7.94 1.12
C ALA A 8 0.22 9.03 0.15
N CYS A 9 -1.09 9.13 -0.12
CA CYS A 9 -1.63 10.24 -0.88
C CYS A 9 -1.89 11.47 0.01
N GLN A 10 -1.30 12.60 -0.35
CA GLN A 10 -1.48 13.88 0.37
C GLN A 10 -2.53 14.81 -0.29
N ARG A 11 -3.20 14.35 -1.36
CA ARG A 11 -4.20 15.14 -2.08
C ARG A 11 -5.55 15.11 -1.37
N ASP A 12 -6.31 16.19 -1.52
CA ASP A 12 -7.69 16.25 -1.09
C ASP A 12 -8.57 15.28 -1.89
N ALA A 13 -9.59 14.74 -1.22
CA ALA A 13 -10.60 13.95 -1.88
C ALA A 13 -11.46 14.82 -2.80
N ALA A 14 -11.92 14.27 -3.92
CA ALA A 14 -12.58 15.03 -5.00
C ALA A 14 -13.96 15.61 -4.62
N GLY A 15 -14.49 15.28 -3.44
CA GLY A 15 -15.74 15.85 -2.93
C GLY A 15 -16.26 15.13 -1.69
N ARG A 16 -17.44 15.57 -1.21
CA ARG A 16 -18.06 15.07 0.03
C ARG A 16 -18.30 13.56 0.04
N HIS A 17 -18.69 12.99 -1.11
CA HIS A 17 -19.08 11.59 -1.25
C HIS A 17 -18.03 10.72 -1.93
N ASN A 18 -16.86 11.29 -2.23
CA ASN A 18 -15.80 10.59 -2.91
C ASN A 18 -14.58 10.57 -2.01
N PRO A 19 -14.16 9.40 -1.48
CA PRO A 19 -13.00 9.31 -0.60
C PRO A 19 -11.67 9.37 -1.34
N PHE A 20 -11.67 9.41 -2.68
CA PHE A 20 -10.46 9.45 -3.50
C PHE A 20 -10.24 10.84 -4.09
N CYS A 21 -8.98 11.23 -4.29
CA CYS A 21 -8.65 12.41 -5.10
C CYS A 21 -9.00 12.16 -6.57
N VAL A 22 -9.05 13.23 -7.36
CA VAL A 22 -9.43 13.18 -8.78
C VAL A 22 -8.58 12.16 -9.55
N ASP A 23 -7.26 12.16 -9.34
CA ASP A 23 -6.34 11.26 -10.04
C ASP A 23 -6.55 9.79 -9.72
N HIS A 24 -6.67 9.45 -8.42
CA HIS A 24 -6.90 8.05 -8.02
C HIS A 24 -8.30 7.58 -8.41
N TYR A 25 -9.29 8.48 -8.40
CA TYR A 25 -10.62 8.18 -8.90
C TYR A 25 -10.62 7.75 -10.37
N PHE A 26 -9.82 8.40 -11.23
CA PHE A 26 -9.71 8.04 -12.65
C PHE A 26 -8.87 6.78 -12.91
N GLN A 27 -7.98 6.39 -11.99
CA GLN A 27 -7.20 5.16 -12.09
C GLN A 27 -7.98 3.91 -11.65
N LEU A 28 -9.04 4.10 -10.86
CA LEU A 28 -9.86 3.01 -10.35
C LEU A 28 -10.88 2.52 -11.40
N PRO A 29 -11.20 1.21 -11.43
CA PRO A 29 -12.30 0.72 -12.26
C PRO A 29 -13.64 1.35 -11.85
N LYS A 30 -14.42 1.80 -12.84
CA LYS A 30 -15.69 2.53 -12.63
C LYS A 30 -16.71 1.79 -11.76
N ALA A 31 -16.71 0.46 -11.81
CA ALA A 31 -17.60 -0.37 -10.99
C ALA A 31 -17.34 -0.14 -9.49
N TYR A 32 -16.07 -0.02 -9.10
CA TYR A 32 -15.66 0.16 -7.72
C TYR A 32 -15.90 1.58 -7.22
N THR A 33 -15.58 2.59 -8.03
CA THR A 33 -15.85 3.98 -7.65
C THR A 33 -17.35 4.25 -7.53
N GLY A 34 -18.15 3.71 -8.45
CA GLY A 34 -19.60 3.80 -8.39
C GLY A 34 -20.23 3.10 -7.19
N LEU A 35 -19.63 2.02 -6.68
CA LEU A 35 -20.05 1.36 -5.45
C LEU A 35 -19.82 2.27 -4.24
N VAL A 36 -18.58 2.74 -4.07
CA VAL A 36 -18.18 3.58 -2.93
C VAL A 36 -18.99 4.88 -2.88
N THR A 37 -19.16 5.55 -4.02
CA THR A 37 -19.95 6.78 -4.08
C THR A 37 -21.42 6.55 -3.74
N ARG A 38 -22.02 5.45 -4.23
CA ARG A 38 -23.43 5.12 -3.90
C ARG A 38 -23.62 4.85 -2.43
N THR A 39 -22.78 4.01 -1.82
CA THR A 39 -22.82 3.74 -0.38
C THR A 39 -22.57 5.01 0.44
N SER A 40 -21.71 5.92 -0.02
CA SER A 40 -21.47 7.21 0.65
C SER A 40 -22.70 8.13 0.64
N ILE A 41 -23.38 8.19 -0.51
CA ILE A 41 -24.62 8.97 -0.64
C ILE A 41 -25.70 8.37 0.24
N GLU A 42 -25.84 7.05 0.25
CA GLU A 42 -26.82 6.34 1.07
C GLU A 42 -26.56 6.58 2.56
N CYS A 43 -25.34 6.39 3.02
CA CYS A 43 -24.93 6.70 4.40
C CYS A 43 -25.22 8.17 4.80
N SER A 44 -25.07 9.12 3.85
CA SER A 44 -25.35 10.54 4.11
C SER A 44 -26.85 10.86 4.15
N ARG A 45 -27.71 10.02 3.58
CA ARG A 45 -29.17 10.20 3.54
C ARG A 45 -29.89 9.45 4.64
N THR A 46 -29.26 8.43 5.23
CA THR A 46 -29.85 7.64 6.32
C THR A 46 -29.81 8.41 7.65
N ASP A 47 -30.99 8.58 8.24
CA ASP A 47 -31.17 9.18 9.57
C ASP A 47 -31.14 8.14 10.70
N ASP A 48 -31.44 6.88 10.38
CA ASP A 48 -31.36 5.77 11.34
C ASP A 48 -29.91 5.49 11.74
N LEU A 49 -29.63 5.52 13.05
CA LEU A 49 -28.27 5.46 13.57
C LEU A 49 -27.60 4.10 13.36
N ASP A 50 -28.36 3.01 13.50
CA ASP A 50 -27.85 1.65 13.35
C ASP A 50 -27.49 1.36 11.89
N THR A 51 -28.44 1.63 10.99
CA THR A 51 -28.24 1.50 9.54
C THR A 51 -27.10 2.40 9.07
N LYS A 52 -27.00 3.62 9.59
CA LYS A 52 -25.91 4.54 9.27
C LYS A 52 -24.57 3.99 9.71
N GLN A 53 -24.47 3.42 10.91
CA GLN A 53 -23.23 2.82 11.41
C GLN A 53 -22.83 1.63 10.53
N HIS A 54 -23.76 0.75 10.19
CA HIS A 54 -23.52 -0.37 9.27
C HIS A 54 -23.01 0.10 7.90
N LEU A 55 -23.66 1.10 7.31
CA LEU A 55 -23.24 1.67 6.02
C LEU A 55 -21.85 2.32 6.08
N ARG A 56 -21.48 2.93 7.22
CA ARG A 56 -20.13 3.48 7.42
C ARG A 56 -19.08 2.38 7.44
N GLU A 57 -19.35 1.27 8.11
CA GLU A 57 -18.44 0.12 8.18
C GLU A 57 -18.27 -0.55 6.81
N GLN A 58 -19.37 -0.68 6.07
CA GLN A 58 -19.33 -1.15 4.69
C GLN A 58 -18.50 -0.21 3.80
N LEU A 59 -18.71 1.11 3.93
CA LEU A 59 -17.97 2.10 3.15
C LEU A 59 -16.48 2.07 3.44
N ASP A 60 -16.07 1.92 4.71
CA ASP A 60 -14.67 1.77 5.10
C ASP A 60 -14.06 0.51 4.47
N SER A 61 -14.78 -0.61 4.54
CA SER A 61 -14.37 -1.89 3.95
C SER A 61 -14.19 -1.78 2.43
N TYR A 62 -15.16 -1.21 1.73
CA TYR A 62 -15.05 -0.97 0.28
C TYR A 62 -13.90 -0.03 -0.04
N THR A 63 -13.73 1.05 0.72
CA THR A 63 -12.65 2.01 0.47
C THR A 63 -11.27 1.34 0.57
N ARG A 64 -11.04 0.49 1.58
CA ARG A 64 -9.79 -0.28 1.71
C ARG A 64 -9.58 -1.26 0.56
N LEU A 65 -10.62 -2.01 0.20
CA LEU A 65 -10.57 -2.98 -0.91
C LEU A 65 -10.24 -2.28 -2.23
N VAL A 66 -10.85 -1.12 -2.48
CA VAL A 66 -10.66 -0.33 -3.69
C VAL A 66 -9.28 0.33 -3.71
N ALA A 67 -8.82 0.88 -2.58
CA ALA A 67 -7.46 1.42 -2.46
C ALA A 67 -6.38 0.38 -2.76
N ALA A 68 -6.59 -0.89 -2.37
CA ALA A 68 -5.68 -2.00 -2.68
C ALA A 68 -5.64 -2.39 -4.17
N LYS A 69 -6.62 -1.93 -4.98
CA LYS A 69 -6.65 -2.17 -6.44
C LYS A 69 -5.92 -1.11 -7.25
N LEU A 70 -5.50 -0.01 -6.62
CA LEU A 70 -4.73 1.01 -7.32
C LEU A 70 -3.35 0.48 -7.69
N PRO A 71 -2.85 0.78 -8.90
CA PRO A 71 -1.46 0.55 -9.23
C PRO A 71 -0.61 1.32 -8.22
N ASN A 72 0.30 0.59 -7.56
CA ASN A 72 1.04 0.99 -6.36
C ASN A 72 1.69 2.38 -6.52
N SER A 73 0.96 3.44 -6.15
CA SER A 73 1.36 4.84 -6.38
C SER A 73 2.16 5.40 -5.20
N GLY A 74 3.10 4.61 -4.68
CA GLY A 74 4.08 5.09 -3.71
C GLY A 74 4.04 4.47 -2.31
N ALA A 75 3.60 3.22 -2.15
CA ALA A 75 4.19 2.43 -1.08
C ALA A 75 5.58 2.00 -1.57
N ALA A 76 6.59 2.81 -1.24
CA ALA A 76 7.94 2.27 -1.09
C ALA A 76 7.77 1.01 -0.24
N SER A 77 7.94 -0.14 -0.87
CA SER A 77 8.00 -1.43 -0.19
C SER A 77 9.16 -1.31 0.79
N ALA A 78 8.87 -0.96 2.04
CA ALA A 78 9.78 -1.25 3.13
C ALA A 78 10.07 -2.76 2.99
N PRO A 79 11.35 -3.18 2.88
CA PRO A 79 11.67 -4.58 2.78
C PRO A 79 11.02 -5.26 3.98
N GLN A 80 10.10 -6.18 3.71
CA GLN A 80 9.54 -7.04 4.74
C GLN A 80 10.73 -7.70 5.41
N ALA A 81 11.02 -7.30 6.65
CA ALA A 81 12.01 -7.99 7.46
C ALA A 81 11.58 -9.46 7.50
N ALA A 82 12.41 -10.32 6.91
CA ALA A 82 12.18 -11.75 6.88
C ALA A 82 11.95 -12.24 8.32
N PRO A 83 11.02 -13.19 8.56
CA PRO A 83 10.83 -13.75 9.89
C PRO A 83 12.15 -14.36 10.39
N ASP A 84 12.59 -13.87 11.56
CA ASP A 84 13.70 -14.35 12.38
C ASP A 84 13.39 -15.76 12.92
N SER A 85 13.33 -16.75 12.03
CA SER A 85 13.14 -18.16 12.41
C SER A 85 14.04 -19.11 11.63
N ALA A 86 14.91 -18.57 10.77
CA ALA A 86 16.00 -19.31 10.13
C ALA A 86 17.36 -19.00 10.79
N ARG A 87 17.39 -18.77 12.11
CA ARG A 87 18.64 -18.65 12.87
C ARG A 87 19.32 -20.01 12.97
N ARG A 88 20.02 -20.39 11.90
CA ARG A 88 20.96 -21.51 11.89
C ARG A 88 22.19 -21.10 12.73
N PRO A 89 22.73 -21.96 13.63
CA PRO A 89 23.85 -21.57 14.47
C PRO A 89 25.09 -21.24 13.65
N GLN A 90 25.72 -20.11 13.95
CA GLN A 90 27.00 -19.67 13.40
C GLN A 90 28.13 -20.61 13.86
N SER A 91 28.84 -21.20 12.91
CA SER A 91 30.15 -21.83 13.15
C SER A 91 31.29 -20.78 13.11
N PRO A 92 32.38 -20.99 13.87
CA PRO A 92 33.33 -19.95 14.29
C PRO A 92 34.28 -19.43 13.20
N PRO A 93 34.98 -18.28 13.45
CA PRO A 93 35.76 -17.56 12.45
C PRO A 93 37.16 -18.16 12.25
N CYS A 94 37.50 -18.48 11.01
CA CYS A 94 38.87 -18.79 10.60
C CYS A 94 39.64 -17.47 10.45
N VAL A 95 40.67 -17.30 11.27
CA VAL A 95 41.59 -16.16 11.28
C VAL A 95 42.59 -16.18 10.11
N ALA A 96 42.79 -14.99 9.53
CA ALA A 96 43.99 -14.36 8.95
C ALA A 96 45.01 -15.18 8.13
N ALA A 97 45.37 -14.66 6.94
CA ALA A 97 46.65 -13.96 6.70
C ALA A 97 47.10 -14.01 5.21
N GLY A 98 47.53 -12.87 4.67
CA GLY A 98 48.59 -12.80 3.65
C GLY A 98 48.19 -12.54 2.19
N ALA A 99 48.33 -11.28 1.75
CA ALA A 99 48.90 -10.96 0.42
C ALA A 99 50.44 -11.16 0.49
N PRO A 100 51.26 -11.31 -0.60
CA PRO A 100 51.14 -10.60 -1.88
C PRO A 100 51.72 -11.27 -3.18
N LYS A 101 51.46 -10.59 -4.33
CA LYS A 101 52.33 -10.31 -5.52
C LYS A 101 52.93 -11.41 -6.46
N GLN A 102 52.74 -11.11 -7.76
CA GLN A 102 53.65 -11.20 -8.94
C GLN A 102 53.79 -12.50 -9.77
N GLY A 103 53.55 -12.36 -11.10
CA GLY A 103 54.45 -12.86 -12.16
C GLY A 103 53.92 -13.85 -13.22
N GLY A 104 54.15 -13.55 -14.51
CA GLY A 104 54.23 -14.50 -15.66
C GLY A 104 52.99 -14.56 -16.57
N PHE A 105 52.93 -13.92 -17.74
CA PHE A 105 53.57 -14.24 -19.05
C PHE A 105 53.00 -15.49 -19.76
N PHE A 106 52.33 -15.28 -20.92
CA PHE A 106 52.05 -16.15 -22.11
C PHE A 106 50.89 -15.44 -22.88
N ASP A 107 50.73 -15.34 -24.21
CA ASP A 107 51.45 -15.74 -25.44
C ASP A 107 50.72 -15.05 -26.63
N VAL A 108 51.44 -14.47 -27.60
CA VAL A 108 51.08 -14.47 -29.05
C VAL A 108 52.32 -14.17 -29.89
#